data_AF-A0A1G0KNA4-F1
#
_entry.id   AF-A0A1G0KNA4-F1
#
_cell.length_a   1.000
_cell.length_b   1.000
_cell.length_c   1.000
_cell.angle_alpha   90.00
_cell.angle_beta   90.00
_cell.angle_gamma   90.00
#
_symmetry.space_group_name_H-M   'P 1'
#
loop_
_entity.id
_entity.type
_entity.pdbx_description
1 polymer ?
#
loop_
_entity_poly.entity_id
_entity_poly.type
_entity_poly.pdbx_seq_one_letter_code
_entity_poly.pdbx_strand_id
1 'polypeptide(L)'
;MTAPEPILSAYIHLLGRVVLEVRARSIGPNKMPDDQIFDLMDAIHNVPHMLAQYGSFEDKMMRENYLAPYDEKWGGKERFRLLETLEDAMKQAKNRAAGR
;
A
#
# COMPACT_ATOMS: atom_id res chain seq x y z
N MET A 1 -5.63 -15.08 12.82
CA MET A 1 -6.81 -15.00 11.92
C MET A 1 -6.39 -14.18 10.71
N THR A 2 -6.96 -14.42 9.54
CA THR A 2 -6.68 -13.58 8.36
C THR A 2 -7.47 -12.28 8.44
N ALA A 3 -7.00 -11.22 7.77
CA ALA A 3 -7.73 -9.95 7.72
C ALA A 3 -9.15 -10.12 7.15
N PRO A 4 -10.16 -9.43 7.71
CA PRO A 4 -11.52 -9.45 7.17
C PRO A 4 -11.58 -8.62 5.89
N GLU A 5 -12.61 -8.88 5.09
CA GLU A 5 -13.00 -7.94 4.04
C GLU A 5 -13.61 -6.67 4.64
N PRO A 6 -13.41 -5.49 4.05
CA PRO A 6 -12.72 -5.20 2.77
C PRO A 6 -11.18 -5.07 2.87
N ILE A 7 -10.62 -5.18 4.08
CA ILE A 7 -9.23 -4.83 4.39
C ILE A 7 -8.26 -5.75 3.66
N LEU A 8 -8.52 -7.05 3.67
CA LEU A 8 -7.70 -8.04 2.96
C LEU A 8 -7.55 -7.69 1.47
N SER A 9 -8.67 -7.51 0.77
CA SER A 9 -8.65 -7.19 -0.66
C SER A 9 -7.94 -5.87 -0.95
N ALA A 10 -8.14 -4.85 -0.10
CA ALA A 10 -7.54 -3.54 -0.32
C ALA A 10 -6.01 -3.54 -0.18
N TYR A 11 -5.49 -4.22 0.85
CA TYR A 11 -4.03 -4.31 1.04
C TYR A 11 -3.35 -5.22 0.01
N ILE A 12 -4.01 -6.30 -0.43
CA ILE A 12 -3.50 -7.11 -1.56
C ILE A 12 -3.42 -6.24 -2.83
N HIS A 13 -4.44 -5.41 -3.07
CA HIS A 13 -4.40 -4.47 -4.19
C HIS A 13 -3.25 -3.47 -4.07
N LEU A 14 -3.04 -2.89 -2.88
CA LEU A 14 -1.93 -1.97 -2.61
C LEU A 14 -0.57 -2.63 -2.93
N LEU A 15 -0.33 -3.85 -2.44
CA LEU A 15 0.89 -4.61 -2.73
C LEU A 15 1.10 -4.80 -4.24
N GLY A 16 0.04 -5.16 -4.97
CA GLY A 16 0.09 -5.30 -6.42
C GLY A 16 0.45 -3.98 -7.12
N ARG A 17 -0.11 -2.85 -6.68
CA ARG A 17 0.19 -1.53 -7.24
C ARG A 17 1.64 -1.11 -6.98
N VAL A 18 2.17 -1.39 -5.80
CA VAL A 18 3.57 -1.11 -5.44
C VAL A 18 4.52 -1.91 -6.34
N VAL A 19 4.26 -3.20 -6.54
CA VAL A 19 5.08 -4.04 -7.45
C VAL A 19 5.07 -3.48 -8.86
N LEU A 20 3.92 -3.02 -9.36
CA LEU A 20 3.82 -2.42 -10.68
C LEU A 20 4.58 -1.08 -10.78
N GLU A 21 4.50 -0.25 -9.74
CA GLU A 21 5.21 1.04 -9.68
C GLU A 21 6.74 0.82 -9.72
N VAL A 22 7.25 -0.07 -8.86
CA VAL A 22 8.68 -0.44 -8.84
C VAL A 22 9.10 -1.03 -10.19
N ARG A 23 8.32 -1.97 -10.75
CA ARG A 23 8.64 -2.57 -12.05
C ARG A 23 8.72 -1.51 -13.15
N ALA A 24 7.73 -0.62 -13.24
CA ALA A 24 7.66 0.41 -14.27
C ALA A 24 8.80 1.43 -14.20
N ARG A 25 9.40 1.58 -13.01
CA ARG A 25 10.35 2.66 -12.71
C ARG A 25 11.68 2.19 -12.13
N SER A 26 11.96 0.90 -12.21
CA SER A 26 13.24 0.32 -11.79
C SER A 26 14.38 0.67 -12.76
N ILE A 27 14.05 0.94 -14.02
CA ILE A 27 15.00 1.24 -15.10
C ILE A 27 14.45 2.32 -16.04
N GLY A 28 15.33 2.92 -16.84
CA GLY A 28 14.96 3.86 -17.90
C GLY A 28 14.93 5.34 -17.47
N PRO A 29 14.46 6.24 -18.36
CA PRO A 29 14.57 7.68 -18.17
C PRO A 29 13.72 8.24 -17.01
N ASN A 30 12.69 7.50 -16.58
CA ASN A 30 11.82 7.85 -15.45
C ASN A 30 12.09 6.98 -14.22
N LYS A 31 13.34 6.50 -14.08
CA LYS A 31 13.76 5.65 -12.97
C LYS A 31 13.45 6.36 -11.65
N MET A 32 12.79 5.64 -10.74
CA MET A 32 12.57 6.06 -9.36
C MET A 32 13.93 6.11 -8.64
N PRO A 33 14.22 7.16 -7.86
CA PRO A 33 15.40 7.22 -7.01
C PRO A 33 15.53 5.95 -6.14
N ASP A 34 16.77 5.47 -5.96
CA ASP A 34 17.00 4.22 -5.22
C ASP A 34 16.58 4.32 -3.74
N ASP A 35 16.71 5.51 -3.14
CA ASP A 35 16.23 5.81 -1.80
C ASP A 35 14.70 5.82 -1.72
N GLN A 36 14.02 6.31 -2.76
CA GLN A 36 12.56 6.21 -2.85
C GLN A 36 12.09 4.75 -2.99
N ILE A 37 12.79 3.91 -3.77
CA ILE A 37 12.47 2.47 -3.86
C ILE A 37 12.65 1.81 -2.50
N PHE A 38 13.76 2.10 -1.81
CA PHE A 38 14.01 1.59 -0.46
C PHE A 38 12.87 1.96 0.50
N ASP A 39 12.52 3.25 0.58
CA ASP A 39 11.46 3.73 1.45
C ASP A 39 10.08 3.14 1.08
N LEU A 40 9.81 2.96 -0.22
CA LEU A 40 8.56 2.35 -0.70
C LEU A 40 8.45 0.88 -0.26
N MET A 41 9.55 0.13 -0.36
CA MET A 41 9.58 -1.27 0.08
C MET A 41 9.53 -1.37 1.60
N ASP A 42 10.15 -0.44 2.32
CA ASP A 42 10.06 -0.36 3.79
C ASP A 42 8.63 0.00 4.24
N ALA A 43 7.92 0.88 3.52
CA ALA A 43 6.54 1.22 3.85
C ALA A 43 5.56 0.04 3.76
N ILE A 44 5.87 -1.01 3.00
CA ILE A 44 4.92 -2.10 2.70
C ILE A 44 5.36 -3.48 3.20
N HIS A 45 6.61 -3.66 3.66
CA HIS A 45 7.14 -4.98 4.02
C HIS A 45 6.35 -5.68 5.13
N ASN A 46 5.69 -4.92 6.00
CA ASN A 46 4.88 -5.46 7.10
C ASN A 46 3.47 -5.89 6.69
N VAL A 47 2.99 -5.47 5.50
CA VAL A 47 1.62 -5.77 5.06
C VAL A 47 1.33 -7.27 5.00
N PRO A 48 2.19 -8.13 4.40
CA PRO A 48 1.91 -9.57 4.36
C PRO A 48 1.79 -10.18 5.76
N HIS A 49 2.63 -9.74 6.69
CA HIS A 49 2.61 -10.21 8.07
C HIS A 49 1.34 -9.76 8.79
N MET A 50 0.98 -8.48 8.67
CA MET A 50 -0.28 -7.93 9.19
C MET A 50 -1.50 -8.71 8.68
N LEU A 51 -1.53 -9.05 7.39
CA LEU A 51 -2.66 -9.78 6.80
C LEU A 51 -2.76 -11.22 7.31
N ALA A 52 -1.62 -11.89 7.55
CA ALA A 52 -1.56 -13.26 8.05
C ALA A 52 -1.86 -13.35 9.56
N GLN A 53 -1.47 -12.34 10.33
CA GLN A 53 -1.62 -12.26 11.79
C GLN A 53 -2.61 -11.17 12.19
N TYR A 54 -3.71 -11.06 11.45
CA TYR A 54 -4.68 -10.01 11.69
C TYR A 54 -5.30 -10.14 13.10
N GLY A 55 -5.31 -9.02 13.82
CA GLY A 55 -5.73 -8.92 15.23
C GLY A 55 -4.62 -8.54 16.20
N SER A 56 -3.34 -8.81 15.89
CA SER A 56 -2.19 -8.31 16.67
C SER A 56 -1.54 -7.07 16.07
N PHE A 57 -1.91 -6.71 14.84
CA PHE A 57 -1.40 -5.56 14.11
C PHE A 57 -2.58 -4.74 13.57
N GLU A 58 -2.68 -3.49 14.00
CA GLU A 58 -3.82 -2.63 13.69
C GLU A 58 -3.65 -1.90 12.34
N ASP A 59 -4.71 -1.86 11.53
CA ASP A 59 -4.77 -1.11 10.26
C ASP A 59 -4.35 0.36 10.45
N LYS A 60 -4.77 0.97 11.56
CA LYS A 60 -4.39 2.35 11.89
C LYS A 60 -2.88 2.51 12.03
N MET A 61 -2.22 1.60 12.73
CA MET A 61 -0.77 1.60 12.91
C MET A 61 -0.05 1.42 11.57
N MET A 62 -0.56 0.55 10.69
CA MET A 62 -0.01 0.37 9.33
C MET A 62 -0.03 1.69 8.55
N ARG A 63 -1.17 2.39 8.56
CA ARG A 63 -1.36 3.66 7.86
C ARG A 63 -0.47 4.76 8.43
N GLU A 64 -0.48 4.94 9.74
CA GLU A 64 0.19 6.06 10.40
C GLU A 64 1.71 5.90 10.46
N ASN A 65 2.21 4.69 10.73
CA ASN A 65 3.65 4.50 10.99
C ASN A 65 4.46 4.12 9.76
N TYR A 66 3.81 3.64 8.68
CA TYR A 66 4.52 3.11 7.52
C TYR A 66 4.07 3.77 6.22
N LEU A 67 2.75 3.84 5.95
CA LEU A 67 2.27 4.40 4.68
C LEU A 67 2.35 5.94 4.65
N ALA A 68 1.93 6.61 5.72
CA ALA A 68 1.91 8.07 5.81
C ALA A 68 3.31 8.71 5.69
N PRO A 69 4.36 8.19 6.36
CA PRO A 69 5.71 8.76 6.25
C PRO A 69 6.28 8.71 4.82
N TYR A 70 5.99 7.64 4.07
CA TYR A 70 6.36 7.57 2.65
C TYR A 70 5.63 8.65 1.84
N ASP A 71 4.31 8.79 2.03
CA ASP A 71 3.52 9.80 1.32
C ASP A 71 3.92 11.23 1.69
N GLU A 72 4.34 11.49 2.93
CA GLU A 72 4.85 12.80 3.37
C GLU A 72 6.18 13.12 2.67
N LYS A 73 7.10 12.16 2.63
CA LYS A 73 8.43 12.35 2.03
C LYS A 73 8.37 12.45 0.50
N TRP A 74 7.55 11.62 -0.15
CA TRP A 74 7.59 11.43 -1.61
C TRP A 74 6.31 11.87 -2.34
N GLY A 75 5.18 12.04 -1.64
CA GLY A 75 3.88 12.30 -2.24
C GLY A 75 3.68 13.70 -2.84
N GLY A 76 4.60 14.64 -2.60
CA GLY A 76 4.55 15.99 -3.18
C GLY A 76 5.14 16.13 -4.58
N LYS A 77 5.95 15.16 -5.05
CA LYS A 77 6.69 15.24 -6.34
C LYS A 77 6.31 14.14 -7.34
N GLU A 78 5.60 13.11 -6.91
CA GLU A 78 5.42 11.85 -7.64
C GLU A 78 3.95 11.40 -7.69
N ARG A 79 3.60 10.61 -8.72
CA ARG A 79 2.21 10.20 -9.04
C ARG A 79 1.63 9.12 -8.13
N PHE A 80 2.42 8.49 -7.28
CA PHE A 80 2.01 7.30 -6.52
C PHE A 80 1.96 7.57 -5.02
N ARG A 81 0.75 7.53 -4.45
CA ARG A 81 0.48 7.71 -3.02
C ARG A 81 -0.13 6.44 -2.43
N LEU A 82 0.47 5.93 -1.36
CA LEU A 82 0.09 4.67 -0.72
C LEU A 82 -1.28 4.77 -0.06
N LEU A 83 -1.54 5.86 0.68
CA LEU A 83 -2.80 6.03 1.41
C LEU A 83 -3.99 6.20 0.47
N GLU A 84 -3.83 7.03 -0.57
CA GLU A 84 -4.87 7.23 -1.60
C GLU A 84 -5.16 5.91 -2.34
N THR A 85 -4.12 5.18 -2.75
CA THR A 85 -4.25 3.87 -3.39
C THR A 85 -5.01 2.89 -2.49
N LEU A 86 -4.70 2.86 -1.19
CA LEU A 86 -5.37 1.99 -0.22
C LEU A 86 -6.83 2.40 0.00
N GLU A 87 -7.11 3.69 0.14
CA GLU A 87 -8.47 4.20 0.33
C GLU A 87 -9.38 3.90 -0.85
N ASP A 88 -8.88 4.06 -2.07
CA ASP A 88 -9.63 3.75 -3.28
C ASP A 88 -9.87 2.25 -3.42
N ALA A 89 -8.88 1.42 -3.08
CA ALA A 89 -9.06 -0.03 -3.04
C ALA A 89 -10.10 -0.44 -1.98
N MET A 90 -10.09 0.20 -0.80
CA MET A 90 -11.09 -0.01 0.26
C MET A 90 -12.51 0.36 -0.21
N LYS A 91 -12.68 1.49 -0.89
CA LYS A 91 -13.97 1.90 -1.46
C LYS A 91 -14.47 0.89 -2.49
N GLN A 92 -13.61 0.45 -3.40
CA GLN A 92 -13.96 -0.54 -4.41
C GLN A 92 -14.35 -1.89 -3.81
N ALA A 93 -13.60 -2.36 -2.82
CA ALA A 93 -13.89 -3.62 -2.12
C ALA A 93 -15.24 -3.56 -1.37
N LYS A 94 -15.54 -2.45 -0.69
CA LYS A 94 -16.85 -2.23 -0.05
C LYS A 94 -18.00 -2.27 -1.06
N ASN A 95 -17.85 -1.59 -2.19
CA ASN A 95 -18.90 -1.56 -3.22
C ASN A 95 -19.17 -2.96 -3.81
N ARG A 96 -18.12 -3.77 -4.00
CA ARG A 96 -18.26 -5.17 -4.44
C ARG A 96 -18.95 -6.07 -3.42
N ALA A 97 -18.73 -5.81 -2.13
CA ALA A 97 -19.38 -6.54 -1.05
C ALA A 97 -20.85 -6.13 -0.87
N ALA A 98 -21.19 -4.87 -1.13
CA ALA A 98 -22.56 -4.35 -1.00
C ALA A 98 -23.46 -4.67 -2.22
N GLY A 99 -22.88 -4.98 -3.38
CA GLY A 99 -23.60 -5.37 -4.59
C GLY A 99 -23.78 -6.89 -4.77
N ARG A 100 -23.50 -7.69 -3.74
CA ARG A 100 -23.75 -9.14 -3.66
C ARG A 100 -24.85 -9.41 -2.65
#